data_AF-A0A928C760-F1
#
_entry.id   AF-A0A928C760-F1
#
_cell.length_a   1.000
_cell.length_b   1.000
_cell.length_c   1.000
_cell.angle_alpha   90.00
_cell.angle_beta   90.00
_cell.angle_gamma   90.00
#
_symmetry.space_group_name_H-M   'P 1'
#
loop_
_entity.id
_entity.type
_entity.pdbx_description
1 polymer ?
#
loop_
_entity_poly.entity_id
_entity_poly.type
_entity_poly.pdbx_seq_one_letter_code
_entity_poly.pdbx_strand_id
1 'polypeptide(L)'
;MRKFLFIISLVLIARIACSTELYWQVNPNAFEFNMNVTAAAYINDVEQQNEMLEIGVFFGEELRGSALPRLSPLVNKYIYDLTIYSDENCELSFKLYDHSTNEVSDLDCEQILTFVANGTEGNAFNPYIIA
;
A
#
# COMPACT_ATOMS: atom_id res chain seq x y z
N MET A 1 -36.13 12.16 -53.11
CA MET A 1 -35.01 11.19 -53.08
C MET A 1 -33.83 11.83 -52.34
N ARG A 2 -33.08 11.01 -51.57
CA ARG A 2 -31.88 11.32 -50.73
C ARG A 2 -32.24 12.06 -49.42
N LYS A 3 -32.51 11.39 -48.27
CA LYS A 3 -31.67 10.50 -47.44
C LYS A 3 -30.25 11.05 -47.28
N PHE A 4 -29.90 11.54 -46.09
CA PHE A 4 -28.71 11.08 -45.36
C PHE A 4 -28.79 11.52 -43.89
N LEU A 5 -28.95 10.52 -43.02
CA LEU A 5 -28.70 10.55 -41.57
C LEU A 5 -27.27 11.09 -41.34
N PHE A 6 -27.10 12.13 -40.53
CA PHE A 6 -25.80 12.41 -39.91
C PHE A 6 -25.81 11.91 -38.48
N ILE A 7 -24.96 10.90 -38.29
CA ILE A 7 -24.82 10.05 -37.12
C ILE A 7 -24.25 10.86 -35.97
N ILE A 8 -24.91 10.78 -34.81
CA ILE A 8 -24.38 11.18 -33.51
C ILE A 8 -23.16 10.29 -33.23
N SER A 9 -21.95 10.84 -33.32
CA SER A 9 -20.74 10.20 -32.80
C SER A 9 -20.27 10.99 -31.57
N LEU A 10 -20.94 10.73 -30.44
CA LEU A 10 -20.44 11.08 -29.13
C LEU A 10 -19.40 10.01 -28.76
N VAL A 11 -18.13 10.24 -29.11
CA VAL A 11 -17.03 9.41 -28.61
C VAL A 11 -16.87 9.77 -27.13
N LEU A 12 -17.56 9.02 -26.28
CA LEU A 12 -17.31 9.00 -24.85
C LEU A 12 -15.97 8.29 -24.66
N ILE A 13 -14.86 9.03 -24.69
CA ILE A 13 -13.59 8.50 -24.18
C ILE A 13 -13.78 8.41 -22.68
N ALA A 14 -14.29 7.26 -22.21
CA ALA A 14 -14.20 6.90 -20.82
C ALA A 14 -12.70 6.89 -20.49
N ARG A 15 -12.24 7.91 -19.75
CA ARG A 15 -10.94 7.83 -19.09
C ARG A 15 -11.08 6.68 -18.11
N ILE A 16 -10.51 5.53 -18.44
CA ILE A 16 -10.34 4.44 -17.51
C ILE A 16 -9.41 5.00 -16.43
N ALA A 17 -9.98 5.42 -15.31
CA ALA A 17 -9.22 5.57 -14.08
C ALA A 17 -8.87 4.14 -13.66
N CYS A 18 -7.65 3.71 -13.98
CA CYS A 18 -7.12 2.45 -13.49
C CYS A 18 -6.76 2.68 -12.02
N SER A 19 -7.68 2.39 -11.11
CA SER A 19 -7.35 2.31 -9.69
C SER A 19 -6.73 0.94 -9.45
N THR A 20 -5.48 0.90 -9.00
CA THR A 20 -4.83 -0.33 -8.56
C THR A 20 -5.56 -0.83 -7.31
N GLU A 21 -6.18 -2.00 -7.39
CA GLU A 21 -6.77 -2.67 -6.24
C GLU A 21 -5.65 -3.29 -5.39
N LEU A 22 -5.84 -3.41 -4.08
CA LEU A 22 -4.91 -4.13 -3.22
C LEU A 22 -4.91 -5.62 -3.56
N TYR A 23 -3.71 -6.18 -3.74
CA TYR A 23 -3.48 -7.61 -3.86
C TYR A 23 -3.73 -8.32 -2.53
N TRP A 24 -3.30 -7.72 -1.41
CA TRP A 24 -3.53 -8.24 -0.08
C TRP A 24 -4.69 -7.53 0.61
N GLN A 25 -5.63 -8.31 1.15
CA GLN A 25 -6.79 -7.79 1.86
C GLN A 25 -6.90 -8.46 3.23
N VAL A 26 -6.87 -7.64 4.29
CA VAL A 26 -7.08 -8.10 5.67
C VAL A 26 -8.55 -8.02 6.01
N ASN A 27 -9.06 -8.98 6.78
CA ASN A 27 -10.37 -8.87 7.44
C ASN A 27 -10.20 -8.19 8.81
N PRO A 28 -10.59 -6.92 8.99
CA PRO A 28 -10.41 -6.22 10.27
C PRO A 28 -11.20 -6.84 11.42
N ASN A 29 -12.33 -7.51 11.13
CA ASN A 29 -13.19 -8.09 12.15
C ASN A 29 -12.62 -9.36 12.80
N ALA A 30 -11.48 -9.85 12.29
CA ALA A 30 -10.77 -10.97 12.89
C ALA A 30 -9.93 -10.56 14.11
N PHE A 31 -9.79 -9.25 14.38
CA PHE A 31 -8.90 -8.71 15.41
C PHE A 31 -9.57 -7.65 16.26
N GLU A 32 -9.13 -7.51 17.50
CA GLU A 32 -9.60 -6.52 18.46
C GLU A 32 -8.86 -5.18 18.34
N PHE A 33 -7.56 -5.21 18.01
CA PHE A 33 -6.72 -4.02 17.98
C PHE A 33 -6.14 -3.74 16.60
N ASN A 34 -5.79 -2.45 16.41
CA ASN A 34 -5.02 -2.01 15.25
C ASN A 34 -3.88 -1.07 15.66
N MET A 35 -2.92 -0.91 14.77
CA MET A 35 -1.82 0.03 14.84
C MET A 35 -1.72 0.75 13.50
N ASN A 36 -1.47 2.05 13.51
CA ASN A 36 -1.26 2.83 12.29
C ASN A 36 0.22 3.16 12.11
N VAL A 37 0.73 2.98 10.89
CA VAL A 37 2.13 3.26 10.57
C VAL A 37 2.20 4.11 9.31
N THR A 38 2.81 5.29 9.40
CA THR A 38 3.21 6.04 8.21
C THR A 38 4.66 5.70 7.89
N ALA A 39 4.86 5.00 6.78
CA ALA A 39 6.16 4.45 6.38
C ALA A 39 6.65 4.98 5.03
N ALA A 40 7.94 4.84 4.79
CA ALA A 40 8.60 5.01 3.51
C ALA A 40 9.37 3.72 3.18
N ALA A 41 9.28 3.27 1.93
CA ALA A 41 9.94 2.06 1.47
C ALA A 41 11.25 2.38 0.74
N TYR A 42 12.29 1.61 1.04
CA TYR A 42 13.59 1.61 0.40
C TYR A 42 13.87 0.19 -0.08
N ILE A 43 14.49 0.05 -1.25
CA ILE A 43 14.94 -1.24 -1.77
C ILE A 43 16.37 -1.02 -2.25
N ASN A 44 17.33 -1.78 -1.72
CA ASN A 44 18.75 -1.59 -1.97
C ASN A 44 19.19 -0.11 -1.74
N ASP A 45 18.79 0.47 -0.60
CA ASP A 45 19.04 1.86 -0.22
C ASP A 45 18.44 2.94 -1.14
N VAL A 46 17.59 2.56 -2.10
CA VAL A 46 16.90 3.49 -2.99
C VAL A 46 15.46 3.69 -2.53
N GLU A 47 15.11 4.94 -2.22
CA GLU A 47 13.73 5.34 -1.88
C GLU A 47 12.80 5.05 -3.06
N GLN A 48 11.74 4.28 -2.81
CA GLN A 48 10.80 3.88 -3.85
C GLN A 48 9.82 5.00 -4.17
N GLN A 49 9.67 5.28 -5.46
CA GLN A 49 8.76 6.31 -6.00
C GLN A 49 7.78 5.71 -7.01
N ASN A 50 7.20 4.55 -6.67
CA ASN A 50 6.36 3.78 -7.58
C ASN A 50 4.98 3.49 -6.95
N GLU A 51 3.92 3.98 -7.59
CA GLU A 51 2.52 3.79 -7.19
C GLU A 51 2.03 2.34 -7.26
N MET A 52 2.78 1.46 -7.92
CA MET A 52 2.41 0.06 -8.16
C MET A 52 3.06 -0.93 -7.18
N LEU A 53 3.78 -0.42 -6.18
CA LEU A 53 4.48 -1.24 -5.18
C LEU A 53 3.67 -1.32 -3.89
N GLU A 54 2.95 -2.42 -3.67
CA GLU A 54 2.18 -2.64 -2.45
C GLU A 54 3.07 -3.27 -1.36
N ILE A 55 2.94 -2.76 -0.14
CA ILE A 55 3.57 -3.35 1.04
C ILE A 55 2.54 -4.17 1.79
N GLY A 56 2.84 -5.43 2.03
CA GLY A 56 2.13 -6.31 2.96
C GLY A 56 2.89 -6.46 4.27
N VAL A 57 2.16 -6.53 5.38
CA VAL A 57 2.69 -6.68 6.74
C VAL A 57 2.21 -8.00 7.30
N PHE A 58 3.11 -8.79 7.88
CA PHE A 58 2.85 -10.17 8.28
C PHE A 58 3.30 -10.46 9.71
N PHE A 59 2.58 -11.36 10.37
CA PHE A 59 3.08 -12.06 11.56
C PHE A 59 3.21 -13.54 11.20
N GLY A 60 4.46 -14.00 11.01
CA GLY A 60 4.71 -15.30 10.38
C GLY A 60 4.22 -15.30 8.94
N GLU A 61 3.22 -16.14 8.64
CA GLU A 61 2.59 -16.23 7.30
C GLU A 61 1.25 -15.48 7.22
N GLU A 62 0.74 -14.97 8.34
CA GLU A 62 -0.58 -14.35 8.38
C GLU A 62 -0.49 -12.85 8.06
N LEU A 63 -1.29 -12.41 7.09
CA LEU A 63 -1.38 -11.01 6.69
C LEU A 63 -2.08 -10.18 7.79
N ARG A 64 -1.42 -9.11 8.23
CA ARG A 64 -1.88 -8.19 9.27
C ARG A 64 -2.22 -6.80 8.76
N GLY A 65 -1.67 -6.39 7.61
CA GLY A 65 -1.94 -5.09 7.01
C GLY A 65 -1.41 -5.04 5.58
N SER A 66 -1.92 -4.13 4.77
CA SER A 66 -1.35 -3.82 3.46
C SER A 66 -1.67 -2.39 3.04
N ALA A 67 -0.81 -1.81 2.20
CA ALA A 67 -1.06 -0.51 1.60
C ALA A 67 -0.33 -0.34 0.27
N LEU A 68 -0.98 0.35 -0.66
CA LEU A 68 -0.32 1.02 -1.78
C LEU A 68 0.19 2.39 -1.32
N PRO A 69 1.26 2.92 -1.94
CA PRO A 69 1.80 4.19 -1.55
C PRO A 69 0.91 5.32 -2.10
N ARG A 70 0.94 6.45 -1.40
CA ARG A 70 0.35 7.69 -1.88
C ARG A 70 1.38 8.80 -1.90
N LEU A 71 1.29 9.68 -2.89
CA LEU A 71 2.11 10.88 -2.93
C LEU A 71 1.67 11.83 -1.80
N SER A 72 2.56 12.10 -0.86
CA SER A 72 2.33 13.10 0.19
C SER A 72 2.63 14.50 -0.34
N PRO A 73 1.63 15.41 -0.39
CA PRO A 73 1.86 16.78 -0.86
C PRO A 73 2.72 17.60 0.13
N LEU A 74 2.83 17.15 1.39
CA LEU A 74 3.58 17.86 2.43
C LEU A 74 5.10 17.72 2.27
N VAL A 75 5.54 16.53 1.85
CA VAL A 75 6.97 16.18 1.74
C VAL A 75 7.40 15.80 0.32
N ASN A 76 6.46 15.81 -0.64
CA ASN A 76 6.67 15.48 -2.04
C ASN A 76 7.38 14.12 -2.25
N LYS A 77 6.91 13.11 -1.50
CA LYS A 77 7.43 11.72 -1.48
C LYS A 77 6.26 10.75 -1.37
N TYR A 78 6.46 9.53 -1.85
CA TYR A 78 5.52 8.44 -1.59
C TYR A 78 5.64 7.95 -0.16
N ILE A 79 4.49 7.79 0.50
CA ILE A 79 4.38 7.21 1.83
C ILE A 79 3.29 6.15 1.83
N TYR A 80 3.47 5.18 2.71
CA TYR A 80 2.52 4.11 2.99
C TYR A 80 1.82 4.42 4.30
N ASP A 81 0.50 4.54 4.26
CA ASP A 81 -0.30 4.57 5.49
C ASP A 81 -0.85 3.16 5.72
N LEU A 82 -0.16 2.41 6.57
CA LEU A 82 -0.51 1.05 6.93
C LEU A 82 -1.43 1.07 8.14
N THR A 83 -2.55 0.34 8.05
CA THR A 83 -3.31 -0.09 9.22
C THR A 83 -3.04 -1.57 9.41
N ILE A 84 -2.45 -1.90 10.55
CA ILE A 84 -2.00 -3.25 10.90
C ILE A 84 -2.91 -3.75 12.03
N TYR A 85 -3.38 -4.98 11.97
CA TYR A 85 -4.30 -5.57 12.94
C TYR A 85 -3.62 -6.72 13.69
N SER A 86 -3.93 -6.89 14.99
CA SER A 86 -3.47 -8.01 15.80
C SER A 86 -4.24 -8.05 17.13
N ASP A 87 -4.24 -9.21 17.79
CA ASP A 87 -4.76 -9.39 19.15
C ASP A 87 -3.65 -9.42 20.21
N GLU A 88 -2.40 -9.49 19.77
CA GLU A 88 -1.23 -9.62 20.64
C GLU A 88 -0.04 -8.81 20.14
N ASN A 89 0.91 -8.55 21.04
CA ASN A 89 2.19 -7.96 20.67
C ASN A 89 3.01 -9.00 19.90
N CYS A 90 3.36 -8.68 18.67
CA CYS A 90 4.12 -9.55 17.78
C CYS A 90 5.15 -8.76 16.98
N GLU A 91 6.23 -9.43 16.58
CA GLU A 91 7.18 -8.88 15.61
C GLU A 91 6.62 -9.05 14.20
N LEU A 92 6.70 -7.99 13.42
CA LEU A 92 6.12 -7.91 12.09
C LEU A 92 7.22 -7.99 11.04
N SER A 93 6.91 -8.69 9.96
CA SER A 93 7.73 -8.74 8.74
C SER A 93 6.99 -8.08 7.58
N PHE A 94 7.75 -7.71 6.54
CA PHE A 94 7.22 -7.00 5.39
C PHE A 94 7.49 -7.80 4.11
N LYS A 95 6.54 -7.72 3.18
CA LYS A 95 6.72 -8.19 1.80
C LYS A 95 6.29 -7.10 0.85
N LEU A 96 6.91 -7.10 -0.32
CA LEU A 96 6.59 -6.23 -1.43
C LEU A 96 5.85 -7.03 -2.50
N TYR A 97 4.73 -6.49 -2.98
CA TYR A 97 4.09 -6.96 -4.20
C TYR A 97 4.17 -5.88 -5.28
N ASP A 98 4.75 -6.24 -6.41
CA ASP A 98 4.84 -5.38 -7.59
C ASP A 98 3.68 -5.68 -8.54
N HIS A 99 2.71 -4.77 -8.62
CA HIS A 99 1.55 -4.89 -9.51
C HIS A 99 1.91 -4.87 -11.00
N SER A 100 3.09 -4.36 -11.36
CA SER A 100 3.54 -4.31 -12.75
C SER A 100 4.08 -5.66 -13.25
N THR A 101 4.69 -6.45 -12.37
CA THR A 101 5.27 -7.76 -12.70
C THR A 101 4.45 -8.93 -12.15
N ASN A 102 3.54 -8.69 -11.20
CA ASN A 102 2.85 -9.69 -10.39
C ASN A 102 3.79 -10.57 -9.55
N GLU A 103 4.87 -9.98 -9.05
CA GLU A 103 5.86 -10.69 -8.23
C GLU A 103 5.78 -10.28 -6.75
N VAL A 104 5.98 -11.26 -5.87
CA VAL A 104 6.12 -11.05 -4.42
C VAL A 104 7.59 -11.23 -4.05
N SER A 105 8.12 -10.31 -3.25
CA SER A 105 9.46 -10.41 -2.67
C SER A 105 9.42 -10.11 -1.17
N ASP A 106 10.24 -10.80 -0.40
CA ASP A 106 10.43 -10.49 1.01
C ASP A 106 11.28 -9.22 1.16
N LEU A 107 10.98 -8.41 2.17
CA LEU A 107 11.77 -7.22 2.52
C LEU A 107 12.47 -7.47 3.86
N ASP A 108 13.80 -7.55 3.81
CA ASP A 108 14.64 -7.75 4.99
C ASP A 108 14.86 -6.43 5.73
N CYS A 109 13.93 -6.08 6.63
CA CYS A 109 14.01 -4.86 7.40
C CYS A 109 15.11 -4.89 8.47
N GLU A 110 16.03 -3.93 8.43
CA GLU A 110 17.04 -3.76 9.50
C GLU A 110 16.39 -3.42 10.85
N GLN A 111 15.28 -2.66 10.82
CA GLN A 111 14.51 -2.31 11.99
C GLN A 111 13.32 -3.27 12.16
N ILE A 112 13.20 -3.86 13.35
CA ILE A 112 12.05 -4.68 13.73
C ILE A 112 10.90 -3.75 14.15
N LEU A 113 9.75 -3.89 13.48
CA LEU A 113 8.50 -3.29 13.92
C LEU A 113 7.79 -4.26 14.86
N THR A 114 7.52 -3.84 16.09
CA THR A 114 6.67 -4.59 17.02
C THR A 114 5.29 -3.99 17.06
N PHE A 115 4.25 -4.82 16.91
CA PHE A 115 2.87 -4.38 17.07
C PHE A 115 2.59 -3.89 18.49
N VAL A 116 1.90 -2.76 18.59
CA VAL A 116 1.37 -2.22 19.85
C VAL A 116 -0.10 -1.87 19.66
N ALA A 117 -0.96 -2.41 20.52
CA ALA A 117 -2.40 -2.17 20.46
C ALA A 117 -2.75 -0.67 20.50
N ASN A 118 -3.54 -0.21 19.52
CA ASN A 118 -3.91 1.20 19.30
C ASN A 118 -2.70 2.13 19.11
N GLY A 119 -1.56 1.57 18.70
CA GLY A 119 -0.31 2.29 18.51
C GLY A 119 -0.32 3.17 17.25
N THR A 120 0.63 4.10 17.21
CA THR A 120 0.94 4.88 16.00
C THR A 120 2.44 5.01 15.87
N GLU A 121 2.98 4.73 14.69
CA GLU A 121 4.41 4.82 14.40
C GLU A 121 4.67 5.65 13.13
N GLY A 122 5.69 6.51 13.19
CA GLY A 122 6.04 7.39 12.08
C GLY A 122 5.01 8.50 11.79
N ASN A 123 5.38 9.40 10.88
CA ASN A 123 4.50 10.42 10.30
C ASN A 123 5.07 10.90 8.95
N ALA A 124 4.37 11.81 8.28
CA ALA A 124 4.78 12.29 6.97
C ALA A 124 6.19 12.93 6.93
N PHE A 125 6.67 13.54 8.03
CA PHE A 125 7.98 14.17 8.10
C PHE A 125 9.08 13.23 8.60
N ASN A 126 8.74 12.30 9.49
CA ASN A 126 9.62 11.27 10.03
C ASN A 126 8.91 9.91 9.90
N PRO A 127 8.92 9.30 8.69
CA PRO A 127 8.26 8.02 8.48
C PRO A 127 9.06 6.87 9.09
N TYR A 128 8.37 5.76 9.38
CA TYR A 128 9.03 4.49 9.64
C TYR A 128 9.74 4.02 8.36
N ILE A 129 10.97 3.54 8.47
CA ILE A 129 11.74 3.09 7.31
C ILE A 129 11.59 1.58 7.14
N ILE A 130 11.02 1.18 6.00
CA ILE A 130 10.99 -0.20 5.54
C ILE A 130 12.09 -0.30 4.49
N ALA A 131 13.24 -0.90 4.83
CA ALA A 131 14.43 -0.95 3.98
C ALA A 131 15.06 -2.33 4.04
#